data_AF-A0A319AW30-F1
#
_entry.id   AF-A0A319AW30-F1
#
_cell.length_a   1.000
_cell.length_b   1.000
_cell.length_c   1.000
_cell.angle_alpha   90.00
_cell.angle_beta   90.00
_cell.angle_gamma   90.00
#
_symmetry.space_group_name_H-M   'P 1'
#
loop_
_entity.id
_entity.type
_entity.pdbx_description
1 polymer ?
#
loop_
_entity_poly.entity_id
_entity_poly.type
_entity_poly.pdbx_seq_one_letter_code
_entity_poly.pdbx_strand_id
1 'polypeptide(L)'
;MIGLESVKDSLLAIKAKVDVVVRQGVSLSDEWFGAALLGNPGTGKTTVARLYAEFLGSVGVIPGSYFIKILGLKLANAGIAGCQKYLNKIKSKGGGALFIDKAY
;
A
#
# COMPACT_ATOMS: atom_id res chain seq x y z
N MET A 1 -1.45 -17.90 -5.41
CA MET A 1 -2.00 -16.93 -6.38
C MET A 1 -1.47 -17.33 -7.75
N ILE A 2 -2.30 -17.96 -8.57
CA ILE A 2 -1.89 -18.47 -9.89
C ILE A 2 -2.00 -17.28 -10.88
N GLY A 3 -0.93 -17.00 -11.64
CA GLY A 3 -0.82 -15.83 -12.50
C GLY A 3 -0.33 -14.55 -11.80
N LEU A 4 -0.56 -13.40 -12.46
CA LEU A 4 -0.07 -12.07 -12.07
C LEU A 4 1.46 -11.92 -12.06
N GLU A 5 2.16 -12.53 -13.03
CA GLU A 5 3.63 -12.44 -13.10
C GLU A 5 4.13 -11.00 -13.13
N SER A 6 3.49 -10.11 -13.89
CA SER A 6 3.86 -8.68 -13.90
C SER A 6 3.80 -7.99 -12.52
N VAL A 7 2.86 -8.40 -11.66
CA VAL A 7 2.75 -7.88 -10.30
C VAL A 7 3.87 -8.46 -9.43
N LYS A 8 4.18 -9.75 -9.56
CA LYS A 8 5.28 -10.38 -8.83
C LYS A 8 6.62 -9.76 -9.22
N ASP A 9 6.87 -9.55 -10.50
CA ASP A 9 8.07 -8.89 -11.00
C ASP A 9 8.21 -7.49 -10.42
N SER A 10 7.11 -6.73 -10.37
CA SER A 10 7.09 -5.39 -9.75
C SER A 10 7.43 -5.46 -8.26
N LEU A 11 6.89 -6.43 -7.51
CA LEU A 11 7.19 -6.61 -6.09
C LEU A 11 8.65 -7.00 -5.85
N LEU A 12 9.20 -7.87 -6.69
CA LEU A 12 10.60 -8.28 -6.62
C LEU A 12 11.55 -7.10 -6.94
N ALA A 13 11.19 -6.25 -7.90
CA ALA A 13 11.94 -5.04 -8.20
C ALA A 13 11.95 -4.07 -7.00
N ILE A 14 10.81 -3.87 -6.34
CA ILE A 14 10.71 -3.06 -5.12
C ILE A 14 11.59 -3.66 -4.02
N LYS A 15 11.52 -4.98 -3.80
CA LYS A 15 12.37 -5.66 -2.81
C LYS A 15 13.85 -5.43 -3.09
N ALA A 16 14.29 -5.63 -4.32
CA ALA A 16 15.68 -5.44 -4.72
C ALA A 16 16.16 -4.01 -4.45
N LYS A 17 15.31 -3.01 -4.75
CA LYS A 17 15.60 -1.60 -4.45
C LYS A 17 15.73 -1.36 -2.94
N VAL A 18 14.79 -1.87 -2.15
CA VAL A 18 14.82 -1.75 -0.68
C VAL A 18 16.09 -2.38 -0.11
N ASP A 19 16.44 -3.58 -0.57
CA ASP A 19 17.65 -4.29 -0.13
C ASP A 19 18.93 -3.48 -0.42
N VAL A 20 19.00 -2.79 -1.58
CA VAL A 20 20.14 -1.94 -1.94
C VAL A 20 20.21 -0.70 -1.02
N VAL A 21 19.10 0.00 -0.82
CA VAL A 21 19.06 1.20 0.02
C VAL A 21 19.45 0.87 1.46
N VAL A 22 18.89 -0.23 2.00
CA VAL A 22 19.21 -0.71 3.36
C VAL A 22 20.69 -1.08 3.48
N ARG A 23 21.27 -1.79 2.49
CA ARG A 23 22.71 -2.13 2.48
C ARG A 23 23.62 -0.92 2.40
N GLN A 24 23.20 0.13 1.69
CA GLN A 24 23.95 1.38 1.59
C GLN A 24 23.81 2.27 2.83
N GLY A 25 22.95 1.90 3.78
CA GLY A 25 22.66 2.71 4.97
C GLY A 25 21.96 4.02 4.65
N VAL A 26 21.31 4.10 3.49
CA VAL A 26 20.57 5.29 3.03
C VAL A 26 19.12 5.18 3.51
N SER A 27 18.46 6.31 3.75
CA SER A 27 17.07 6.32 4.21
C SER A 27 16.09 5.98 3.09
N LEU A 28 15.06 5.19 3.41
CA LEU A 28 13.92 4.90 2.53
C LEU A 28 12.88 6.03 2.52
N SER A 29 13.05 7.06 3.35
CA SER A 29 12.05 8.12 3.57
C SER A 29 11.78 9.01 2.36
N ASP A 30 12.72 9.11 1.42
CA ASP A 30 12.58 9.94 0.22
C ASP A 30 11.89 9.20 -0.94
N GLU A 31 11.59 7.91 -0.76
CA GLU A 31 10.99 7.05 -1.78
C GLU A 31 9.47 6.94 -1.63
N TRP A 32 8.75 7.04 -2.75
CA TRP A 32 7.30 6.90 -2.78
C TRP A 32 6.88 5.50 -3.21
N PHE A 33 6.30 4.72 -2.28
CA PHE A 33 5.85 3.34 -2.52
C PHE A 33 4.34 3.21 -2.78
N GLY A 34 3.64 4.30 -3.12
CA GLY A 34 2.23 4.24 -3.50
C GLY A 34 2.00 3.49 -4.81
N ALA A 35 0.89 2.76 -4.92
CA ALA A 35 0.58 1.94 -6.09
C ALA A 35 -0.87 2.14 -6.56
N ALA A 36 -1.07 2.15 -7.89
CA ALA A 36 -2.38 2.12 -8.53
C ALA A 36 -2.62 0.72 -9.10
N LEU A 37 -3.66 0.04 -8.61
CA LEU A 37 -4.02 -1.30 -9.09
C LEU A 37 -5.12 -1.19 -10.13
N LEU A 38 -4.78 -1.44 -11.40
CA LEU A 38 -5.68 -1.34 -12.54
C LEU A 38 -6.17 -2.71 -13.01
N GLY A 39 -7.40 -2.78 -13.52
CA GLY A 39 -7.97 -3.98 -14.13
C GLY A 39 -9.47 -4.16 -13.84
N ASN A 40 -10.09 -5.16 -14.44
CA ASN A 40 -11.53 -5.41 -14.34
C ASN A 40 -11.99 -5.84 -12.93
N PRO A 41 -13.25 -5.60 -12.53
CA PRO A 41 -13.79 -6.15 -11.29
C PRO A 41 -13.54 -7.66 -11.16
N GLY A 42 -13.23 -8.14 -9.96
CA GLY A 42 -12.95 -9.58 -9.74
C GLY A 42 -11.50 -10.02 -9.97
N THR A 43 -10.60 -9.18 -10.49
CA THR A 43 -9.18 -9.57 -10.75
C THR A 43 -8.27 -9.61 -9.51
N GLY A 44 -8.84 -9.67 -8.30
CA GLY A 44 -8.05 -9.80 -7.07
C GLY A 44 -7.32 -8.54 -6.59
N LYS A 45 -7.61 -7.34 -7.13
CA LYS A 45 -6.98 -6.07 -6.72
C LYS A 45 -6.95 -5.84 -5.21
N THR A 46 -8.07 -6.09 -4.52
CA THR A 46 -8.11 -5.93 -3.05
C THR A 46 -7.17 -6.90 -2.34
N THR A 47 -7.03 -8.12 -2.86
CA THR A 47 -6.10 -9.12 -2.31
C THR A 47 -4.66 -8.67 -2.53
N VAL A 48 -4.33 -8.21 -3.74
CA VAL A 48 -2.99 -7.67 -4.05
C VAL A 48 -2.68 -6.44 -3.18
N ALA A 49 -3.61 -5.52 -2.99
CA ALA A 49 -3.42 -4.34 -2.14
C ALA A 49 -3.06 -4.70 -0.69
N ARG A 50 -3.75 -5.69 -0.12
CA ARG A 50 -3.47 -6.16 1.23
C ARG A 50 -2.09 -6.80 1.33
N LEU A 51 -1.77 -7.71 0.40
CA LEU A 51 -0.47 -8.37 0.35
C LEU A 51 0.67 -7.36 0.14
N TYR A 52 0.44 -6.31 -0.66
CA TYR A 52 1.42 -5.26 -0.86
C TYR A 52 1.69 -4.47 0.43
N ALA A 53 0.64 -4.12 1.19
CA ALA A 53 0.80 -3.47 2.49
C ALA A 53 1.55 -4.36 3.50
N GLU A 54 1.22 -5.65 3.56
CA GLU A 54 1.93 -6.62 4.40
C GLU A 54 3.40 -6.75 3.98
N PHE A 55 3.67 -6.81 2.67
CA PHE A 55 5.01 -6.85 2.11
C PHE A 55 5.83 -5.62 2.51
N LEU A 56 5.33 -4.41 2.28
CA LEU A 56 6.02 -3.17 2.65
C LEU A 56 6.32 -3.11 4.16
N GLY A 57 5.41 -3.59 5.00
CA GLY A 57 5.65 -3.71 6.44
C GLY A 57 6.74 -4.73 6.76
N SER A 58 6.75 -5.88 6.10
CA SER A 58 7.73 -6.94 6.32
C SER A 58 9.17 -6.55 5.93
N VAL A 59 9.32 -5.68 4.94
CA VAL A 59 10.63 -5.17 4.49
C VAL A 59 11.01 -3.85 5.17
N GLY A 60 10.24 -3.38 6.14
CA GLY A 60 10.55 -2.18 6.94
C GLY A 60 10.35 -0.85 6.21
N VAL A 61 9.67 -0.84 5.07
CA VAL A 61 9.35 0.40 4.31
C VAL A 61 8.28 1.22 5.02
N ILE A 62 7.30 0.56 5.64
CA ILE A 62 6.27 1.20 6.47
C ILE A 62 6.30 0.63 7.89
N PRO A 63 5.93 1.40 8.91
CA PRO A 63 6.10 0.99 10.31
C PRO A 63 5.14 -0.12 10.78
N GLY A 64 4.12 -0.45 9.99
CA GLY A 64 3.16 -1.50 10.30
C GLY A 64 2.38 -1.94 9.07
N SER A 65 1.63 -3.04 9.19
CA SER A 65 0.84 -3.63 8.10
C SER A 65 -0.67 -3.38 8.24
N TYR A 66 -1.09 -2.46 9.11
CA TYR A 66 -2.52 -2.20 9.32
C TYR A 66 -3.19 -1.71 8.03
N PHE A 67 -4.24 -2.41 7.60
CA PHE A 67 -4.84 -2.18 6.29
C PHE A 67 -6.28 -1.68 6.43
N ILE A 68 -6.55 -0.47 5.92
CA ILE A 68 -7.91 0.06 5.80
C ILE A 68 -8.32 0.04 4.33
N LYS A 69 -9.44 -0.61 4.03
CA LYS A 69 -10.12 -0.49 2.74
C LYS A 69 -11.27 0.51 2.84
N ILE A 70 -11.35 1.45 1.90
CA ILE A 70 -12.47 2.39 1.75
C ILE A 70 -12.90 2.52 0.29
N LEU A 71 -14.16 2.83 0.04
CA LEU A 71 -14.66 3.22 -1.28
C LEU A 71 -14.34 4.68 -1.57
N GLY A 72 -13.92 5.01 -2.79
CA GLY A 72 -13.63 6.38 -3.24
C GLY A 72 -14.77 7.36 -2.95
N LEU A 73 -16.01 6.99 -3.31
CA LEU A 73 -17.21 7.77 -3.01
C LEU A 73 -17.38 8.06 -1.52
N LYS A 74 -17.11 7.07 -0.65
CA LYS A 74 -17.24 7.24 0.80
C LYS A 74 -16.18 8.20 1.34
N LEU A 75 -14.97 8.16 0.79
CA LEU A 75 -13.90 9.08 1.15
C LEU A 75 -14.21 10.49 0.67
N ALA A 76 -14.70 10.65 -0.56
CA ALA A 76 -15.12 11.93 -1.13
C ALA A 76 -16.21 12.59 -0.29
N ASN A 77 -17.25 11.84 0.10
CA ASN A 77 -18.32 12.34 0.96
C ASN A 77 -17.85 12.73 2.36
N ALA A 78 -16.78 12.08 2.87
CA ALA A 78 -16.26 12.36 4.20
C ALA A 78 -15.31 13.58 4.23
N GLY A 79 -14.84 14.04 3.07
CA GLY A 79 -13.97 15.20 2.93
C GLY A 79 -12.64 15.07 3.69
N ILE A 80 -11.99 16.22 3.91
CA ILE A 80 -10.68 16.33 4.56
C ILE A 80 -10.71 15.73 5.98
N ALA A 81 -11.76 16.02 6.75
CA ALA A 81 -11.92 15.50 8.10
C ALA A 81 -11.99 13.96 8.12
N GLY A 82 -12.68 13.36 7.15
CA GLY A 82 -12.71 11.92 6.93
C GLY A 82 -11.33 11.34 6.64
N CYS A 83 -10.62 11.91 5.67
CA CYS A 83 -9.25 11.52 5.33
C CYS A 83 -8.34 11.53 6.57
N GLN A 84 -8.34 12.63 7.33
CA GLN A 84 -7.52 12.77 8.52
C GLN A 84 -7.87 11.70 9.57
N LYS A 85 -9.14 11.36 9.74
CA LYS A 85 -9.59 10.30 10.66
C LYS A 85 -9.02 8.93 10.28
N TYR A 86 -9.00 8.58 9.00
CA TYR A 86 -8.42 7.31 8.55
C TYR A 86 -6.90 7.28 8.74
N LEU A 87 -6.20 8.37 8.41
CA LEU A 87 -4.76 8.47 8.62
C LEU A 87 -4.38 8.38 10.11
N ASN A 88 -5.11 9.08 10.98
CA ASN A 88 -4.89 9.02 12.43
C ASN A 88 -5.15 7.60 12.97
N LYS A 89 -6.16 6.90 12.43
CA LYS A 89 -6.44 5.51 12.79
C LYS A 89 -5.33 4.56 12.36
N ILE A 90 -4.71 4.78 11.19
CA ILE A 90 -3.55 4.01 10.74
C ILE A 90 -2.35 4.27 11.66
N LYS A 91 -2.06 5.55 11.94
CA LYS A 91 -0.98 5.94 12.85
C LYS A 91 -1.14 5.34 14.25
N SER A 92 -2.35 5.37 14.82
CA SER A 92 -2.62 4.80 16.15
C SER A 92 -2.55 3.27 16.20
N LYS A 93 -2.49 2.60 15.05
CA LYS A 93 -2.30 1.15 14.91
C LYS A 93 -0.86 0.77 14.54
N GLY A 94 0.11 1.67 14.73
CA GLY A 94 1.52 1.42 14.45
C GLY A 94 1.90 1.63 12.98
N GLY A 95 1.02 2.21 12.17
CA GLY A 95 1.26 2.42 10.73
C GLY A 95 0.66 1.34 9.85
N GLY A 96 0.71 1.57 8.54
CA GLY A 96 -0.02 0.75 7.59
C GLY A 96 -0.34 1.44 6.28
N ALA A 97 -1.36 0.92 5.58
CA ALA A 97 -1.78 1.39 4.28
C ALA A 97 -3.28 1.70 4.23
N LEU A 98 -3.62 2.77 3.50
CA LEU A 98 -4.98 3.11 3.11
C LEU A 98 -5.20 2.68 1.66
N PHE A 99 -6.14 1.78 1.43
CA PHE A 99 -6.54 1.36 0.09
C PHE A 99 -7.89 1.98 -0.28
N ILE A 100 -7.90 2.75 -1.37
CA ILE A 100 -9.08 3.40 -1.93
C ILE A 100 -9.55 2.59 -3.13
N ASP A 101 -10.65 1.86 -2.95
CA ASP A 101 -11.30 1.10 -4.01
C ASP A 101 -12.22 2.02 -4.81
N LYS A 102 -12.23 1.86 -6.14
CA LYS A 102 -13.04 2.70 -7.05
C LYS A 102 -12.79 4.21 -6.84
N ALA A 103 -11.53 4.63 -6.96
CA ALA A 103 -11.10 6.02 -6.84
C ALA A 103 -11.32 6.85 -8.13
N TYR A 104 -12.44 6.63 -8.81
CA TYR A 104 -12.83 7.41 -9.99
C TYR A 104 -13.51 8.72 -9.58
#